data_AF-A6E9R4-F1
#
_entry.id   AF-A6E9R4-F1
#
_cell.length_a   1.000
_cell.length_b   1.000
_cell.length_c   1.000
_cell.angle_alpha   90.00
_cell.angle_beta   90.00
_cell.angle_gamma   90.00
#
_symmetry.space_group_name_H-M   'P 1'
#
loop_
_entity.id
_entity.type
_entity.pdbx_description
1 polymer ?
#
loop_
_entity_poly.entity_id
_entity_poly.type
_entity_poly.pdbx_seq_one_letter_code
_entity_poly.pdbx_strand_id
1 'polypeptide(L)'
;MSNNGSPLRAQMPTQGWKQFLAARTRMLAAYDLARDLENNKLVKTRHGRVAEAEFRKWLSEFLPKRYAVASGYIISPGISSSEHMVHYDVIIYDQLESPVLWVEENPDSSGQGKSLAIPVEYVHAVFEVKSAFNKKSSKEAVEQLSKLKPLLARLDPPNSRSELHLPANFFCATVFFELRKEHEKDFAAMDELVEATMLRGFYGGIILRADTLDKYYSGKIYFRNENIDTGPNNSSSLSFWTTSKCLKYKDDAYFSLLLTFWEQHFSEFAFDIIALLKRTYHPNALSSLYCMGSTAMENGSCVETRCADPEAVKMYQKETAAILSAKGFVGFEPSDL
;
A
#
# COMPACT_ATOMS: atom_id res chain seq x y z
N MET A 1 9.52 7.97 32.78
CA MET A 1 9.63 6.94 33.83
C MET A 1 9.55 5.58 33.15
N SER A 2 10.69 4.96 32.88
CA SER A 2 10.77 3.65 32.21
C SER A 2 10.42 2.54 33.20
N ASN A 3 9.48 1.68 32.81
CA ASN A 3 9.09 0.52 33.59
C ASN A 3 10.18 -0.55 33.49
N ASN A 4 11.10 -0.56 34.47
CA ASN A 4 12.34 -1.35 34.49
C ASN A 4 12.16 -2.85 34.82
N GLY A 5 10.96 -3.41 34.70
CA GLY A 5 10.63 -4.77 35.15
C GLY A 5 10.34 -5.82 34.07
N SER A 6 10.26 -5.45 32.79
CA SER A 6 10.00 -6.43 31.73
C SER A 6 11.29 -7.11 31.26
N PRO A 7 11.38 -8.46 31.22
CA PRO A 7 12.53 -9.15 30.63
C PRO A 7 12.61 -8.94 29.11
N LEU A 8 11.50 -8.54 28.48
CA LEU A 8 11.42 -8.26 27.06
C LEU A 8 11.35 -6.75 26.81
N ARG A 9 12.22 -6.26 25.94
CA ARG A 9 12.23 -4.88 25.44
C ARG A 9 11.98 -4.91 23.93
N ALA A 10 11.25 -3.93 23.43
CA ALA A 10 11.15 -3.72 21.99
C ALA A 10 12.56 -3.47 21.43
N GLN A 11 12.93 -4.23 20.41
CA GLN A 11 14.21 -4.11 19.71
C GLN A 11 13.93 -3.70 18.27
N MET A 12 14.75 -2.82 17.72
CA MET A 12 14.75 -2.51 16.29
C MET A 12 16.15 -2.82 15.73
N PRO A 13 16.26 -3.45 14.56
CA PRO A 13 15.15 -4.01 13.78
C PRO A 13 14.51 -5.21 14.51
N THR A 14 13.23 -5.43 14.27
CA THR A 14 12.49 -6.52 14.93
C THR A 14 12.88 -7.88 14.37
N GLN A 15 12.76 -8.92 15.21
CA GLN A 15 13.00 -10.29 14.78
C GLN A 15 12.10 -10.64 13.59
N GLY A 16 12.71 -11.17 12.53
CA GLY A 16 11.97 -11.66 11.36
C GLY A 16 11.68 -10.61 10.29
N TRP A 17 12.13 -9.36 10.42
CA TRP A 17 11.79 -8.28 9.47
C TRP A 17 12.20 -8.61 8.02
N LYS A 18 13.42 -9.10 7.78
CA LYS A 18 13.85 -9.57 6.45
C LYS A 18 13.10 -10.81 5.97
N GLN A 19 12.81 -11.75 6.87
CA GLN A 19 12.05 -12.96 6.55
C GLN A 19 10.64 -12.61 6.08
N PHE A 20 10.03 -11.57 6.65
CA PHE A 20 8.74 -11.05 6.22
C PHE A 20 8.80 -10.48 4.79
N LEU A 21 9.88 -9.76 4.44
CA LEU A 21 10.10 -9.25 3.08
C LEU A 21 10.24 -10.36 2.03
N ALA A 22 10.50 -11.62 2.43
CA ALA A 22 10.56 -12.75 1.49
C ALA A 22 9.23 -12.98 0.76
N ALA A 23 8.09 -12.65 1.37
CA ALA A 23 6.79 -12.73 0.70
C ALA A 23 6.73 -11.78 -0.50
N ARG A 24 7.16 -10.52 -0.32
CA ARG A 24 7.29 -9.55 -1.41
C ARG A 24 8.25 -10.03 -2.49
N THR A 25 9.42 -10.55 -2.10
CA THR A 25 10.40 -11.07 -3.05
C THR A 25 9.82 -12.19 -3.93
N ARG A 26 9.00 -13.10 -3.36
CA ARG A 26 8.34 -14.16 -4.13
C ARG A 26 7.32 -13.61 -5.12
N MET A 27 6.49 -12.65 -4.70
CA MET A 27 5.53 -11.98 -5.60
C MET A 27 6.25 -11.30 -6.78
N LEU A 28 7.31 -10.55 -6.51
CA LEU A 28 8.12 -9.87 -7.54
C LEU A 28 8.80 -10.87 -8.48
N ALA A 29 9.35 -11.97 -7.96
CA ALA A 29 9.99 -12.99 -8.79
C ALA A 29 9.01 -13.70 -9.74
N ALA A 30 7.80 -14.01 -9.27
CA ALA A 30 6.75 -14.60 -10.11
C ALA A 30 6.27 -13.61 -11.19
N TYR A 31 6.13 -12.33 -10.83
CA TYR A 31 5.84 -11.25 -11.77
C TYR A 31 6.92 -11.11 -12.85
N ASP A 32 8.21 -11.10 -12.46
CA ASP A 32 9.33 -11.00 -13.38
C ASP A 32 9.39 -12.16 -14.36
N LEU A 33 9.24 -13.39 -13.86
CA LEU A 33 9.17 -14.57 -14.70
C LEU A 33 8.03 -14.47 -15.72
N ALA A 34 6.85 -13.99 -15.30
CA ALA A 34 5.72 -13.81 -16.20
C ALA A 34 5.99 -12.74 -17.26
N ARG A 35 6.62 -11.63 -16.89
CA ARG A 35 7.03 -10.55 -17.79
C ARG A 35 8.04 -11.04 -18.83
N ASP A 36 9.05 -11.78 -18.41
CA ASP A 36 10.09 -12.32 -19.30
C ASP A 36 9.51 -13.30 -20.33
N LEU A 37 8.60 -14.18 -19.89
CA LEU A 37 7.89 -15.10 -20.78
C LEU A 37 6.93 -14.40 -21.76
N GLU A 38 6.57 -13.14 -21.54
CA GLU A 38 5.71 -12.33 -22.41
C GLU A 38 6.47 -11.38 -23.34
N ASN A 39 7.77 -11.18 -23.14
CA ASN A 39 8.52 -10.19 -23.91
C ASN A 39 8.47 -10.42 -25.43
N ASN A 40 8.31 -11.68 -25.86
CA ASN A 40 8.19 -12.10 -27.26
C ASN A 40 6.74 -12.28 -27.76
N LYS A 41 5.72 -11.90 -26.97
CA LYS A 41 4.30 -12.03 -27.35
C LYS A 41 3.69 -10.71 -27.80
N LEU A 42 2.76 -10.77 -28.76
CA LEU A 42 2.03 -9.60 -29.29
C LEU A 42 1.08 -8.96 -28.27
N VAL A 43 0.48 -9.76 -27.39
CA VAL A 43 -0.39 -9.30 -26.30
C VAL A 43 0.29 -9.61 -24.97
N LYS A 44 0.50 -8.57 -24.15
CA LYS A 44 1.22 -8.63 -22.87
C LYS A 44 0.25 -8.39 -21.71
N THR A 45 -0.61 -9.37 -21.42
CA THR A 45 -1.63 -9.26 -20.34
C THR A 45 -1.39 -10.24 -19.19
N ARG A 46 -0.56 -11.26 -19.38
CA ARG A 46 -0.30 -12.31 -18.40
C ARG A 46 0.47 -11.80 -17.19
N HIS A 47 1.46 -10.93 -17.37
CA HIS A 47 2.22 -10.40 -16.22
C HIS A 47 1.32 -9.57 -15.28
N GLY A 48 0.34 -8.83 -15.81
CA GLY A 48 -0.71 -8.17 -15.03
C GLY A 48 -1.57 -9.17 -14.26
N ARG A 49 -2.09 -10.20 -14.93
CA ARG A 49 -2.88 -11.28 -14.27
C ARG A 49 -2.09 -12.02 -13.19
N VAL A 50 -0.79 -12.24 -13.41
CA VAL A 50 0.10 -12.86 -12.42
C VAL A 50 0.33 -11.92 -11.23
N ALA A 51 0.51 -10.62 -11.48
CA ALA A 51 0.61 -9.62 -10.41
C ALA A 51 -0.62 -9.65 -9.49
N GLU A 52 -1.82 -9.58 -10.07
CA GLU A 52 -3.06 -9.68 -9.32
C GLU A 52 -3.17 -10.99 -8.52
N ALA A 53 -2.89 -12.13 -9.17
CA ALA A 53 -3.00 -13.45 -8.55
C ALA A 53 -2.01 -13.65 -7.39
N GLU A 54 -0.76 -13.25 -7.56
CA GLU A 54 0.26 -13.35 -6.52
C GLU A 54 -0.03 -12.42 -5.34
N PHE A 55 -0.58 -11.23 -5.61
CA PHE A 55 -1.01 -10.33 -4.54
C PHE A 55 -2.22 -10.89 -3.76
N ARG A 56 -3.22 -11.45 -4.45
CA ARG A 56 -4.35 -12.16 -3.80
C ARG A 56 -3.86 -13.33 -2.95
N LYS A 57 -2.94 -14.14 -3.47
CA LYS A 57 -2.35 -15.26 -2.77
C LYS A 57 -1.63 -14.82 -1.50
N TRP A 58 -0.78 -13.79 -1.59
CA TRP A 58 -0.10 -13.24 -0.43
C TRP A 58 -1.07 -12.77 0.66
N LEU A 59 -2.09 -11.98 0.29
CA LEU A 59 -3.11 -11.54 1.24
C LEU A 59 -3.83 -12.74 1.88
N SER A 60 -4.17 -13.77 1.11
CA SER A 60 -4.85 -14.99 1.62
C SER A 60 -4.01 -15.78 2.64
N GLU A 61 -2.69 -15.75 2.47
CA GLU A 61 -1.73 -16.40 3.38
C GLU A 61 -1.46 -15.54 4.63
N PHE A 62 -1.42 -14.21 4.48
CA PHE A 62 -1.08 -13.27 5.54
C PHE A 62 -2.26 -12.90 6.44
N LEU A 63 -3.46 -12.72 5.88
CA LEU A 63 -4.62 -12.24 6.63
C LEU A 63 -5.20 -13.32 7.57
N PRO A 64 -5.83 -12.90 8.69
CA PRO A 64 -6.60 -13.80 9.53
C PRO A 64 -7.66 -14.56 8.73
N LYS A 65 -7.89 -15.84 9.05
CA LYS A 65 -8.81 -16.73 8.31
C LYS A 65 -10.27 -16.29 8.24
N ARG A 66 -10.67 -15.31 9.05
CA ARG A 66 -11.99 -14.66 8.91
C ARG A 66 -12.11 -13.89 7.58
N TYR A 67 -11.00 -13.36 7.07
CA TYR A 67 -10.99 -12.57 5.86
C TYR A 67 -10.54 -13.44 4.69
N ALA A 68 -11.44 -13.64 3.72
CA ALA A 68 -11.10 -14.26 2.45
C ALA A 68 -10.76 -13.18 1.42
N VAL A 69 -9.98 -13.60 0.41
CA VAL A 69 -9.51 -12.74 -0.68
C VAL A 69 -9.87 -13.40 -2.00
N ALA A 70 -10.49 -12.64 -2.90
CA ALA A 70 -10.91 -13.14 -4.20
C ALA A 70 -10.83 -12.04 -5.27
N SER A 71 -10.79 -12.43 -6.53
CA SER A 71 -11.23 -11.57 -7.64
C SER A 71 -12.74 -11.74 -7.84
N GLY A 72 -13.39 -10.76 -8.45
CA GLY A 72 -14.77 -10.95 -8.93
C GLY A 72 -15.64 -9.72 -8.77
N TYR A 73 -16.87 -9.92 -8.31
CA TYR A 73 -17.95 -8.95 -8.40
C TYR A 73 -18.52 -8.65 -7.02
N ILE A 74 -18.89 -7.39 -6.80
CA ILE A 74 -19.65 -6.96 -5.63
C ILE A 74 -21.11 -6.84 -6.03
N ILE A 75 -21.97 -7.59 -5.35
CA ILE A 75 -23.40 -7.69 -5.67
C ILE A 75 -24.19 -6.86 -4.67
N SER A 76 -24.95 -5.91 -5.18
CA SER A 76 -25.90 -5.14 -4.38
C SER A 76 -27.29 -5.27 -4.98
N PRO A 77 -28.34 -5.49 -4.17
CA PRO A 77 -29.72 -5.43 -4.65
C PRO A 77 -30.14 -4.01 -5.06
N GLY A 78 -29.32 -2.99 -4.78
CA GLY A 78 -29.53 -1.62 -5.23
C GLY A 78 -29.08 -1.35 -6.68
N ILE A 79 -28.39 -2.30 -7.33
CA ILE A 79 -27.94 -2.19 -8.72
C ILE A 79 -28.88 -2.99 -9.62
N SER A 80 -29.32 -2.39 -10.73
CA SER A 80 -30.20 -3.05 -11.70
C SER A 80 -29.48 -4.22 -12.39
N SER A 81 -30.18 -5.33 -12.61
CA SER A 81 -29.70 -6.47 -13.42
C SER A 81 -29.34 -6.11 -14.87
N SER A 82 -29.81 -4.98 -15.38
CA SER A 82 -29.46 -4.47 -16.72
C SER A 82 -28.09 -3.78 -16.77
N GLU A 83 -27.49 -3.48 -15.61
CA GLU A 83 -26.16 -2.87 -15.55
C GLU A 83 -25.06 -3.92 -15.71
N HIS A 84 -23.95 -3.51 -16.32
CA HIS A 84 -22.80 -4.38 -16.48
C HIS A 84 -22.11 -4.59 -15.14
N MET A 85 -21.83 -5.85 -14.83
CA MET A 85 -21.08 -6.22 -13.65
C MET A 85 -19.64 -5.68 -13.70
N VAL A 86 -19.19 -5.11 -12.60
CA VAL A 86 -17.82 -4.58 -12.48
C VAL A 86 -16.94 -5.66 -11.84
N HIS A 87 -15.94 -6.11 -12.59
CA HIS A 87 -14.91 -7.00 -12.06
C HIS A 87 -13.87 -6.21 -11.28
N TYR A 88 -13.48 -6.72 -10.12
CA TYR A 88 -12.47 -6.17 -9.24
C TYR A 88 -11.33 -7.17 -9.06
N ASP A 89 -10.09 -6.66 -9.14
CA ASP A 89 -8.88 -7.47 -9.03
C ASP A 89 -8.80 -8.16 -7.68
N VAL A 90 -9.10 -7.45 -6.59
CA VAL A 90 -9.00 -7.96 -5.22
C VAL A 90 -10.15 -7.44 -4.38
N ILE A 91 -10.90 -8.37 -3.80
CA ILE A 91 -11.95 -8.13 -2.82
C ILE A 91 -11.55 -8.86 -1.54
N ILE A 92 -11.52 -8.14 -0.42
CA ILE A 92 -11.44 -8.73 0.93
C ILE A 92 -12.84 -8.73 1.53
N TYR A 93 -13.31 -9.88 2.00
CA TYR A 93 -14.65 -10.03 2.57
C TYR A 93 -14.66 -10.94 3.80
N ASP A 94 -15.71 -10.86 4.62
CA ASP A 94 -15.91 -11.75 5.78
C ASP A 94 -16.31 -13.16 5.34
N GLN A 95 -15.37 -14.09 5.34
CA GLN A 95 -15.60 -15.47 4.92
C GLN A 95 -16.51 -16.25 5.88
N LEU A 96 -16.56 -15.88 7.16
CA LEU A 96 -17.30 -16.64 8.15
C LEU A 96 -18.81 -16.44 8.01
N GLU A 97 -19.21 -15.24 7.61
CA GLU A 97 -20.61 -14.83 7.55
C GLU A 97 -21.14 -14.67 6.12
N SER A 98 -20.25 -14.49 5.13
CA SER A 98 -20.67 -14.21 3.76
C SER A 98 -21.03 -15.46 2.97
N PRO A 99 -22.22 -15.51 2.34
CA PRO A 99 -22.49 -16.47 1.29
C PRO A 99 -21.77 -16.05 0.00
N VAL A 100 -21.24 -17.03 -0.73
CA VAL A 100 -20.80 -16.83 -2.13
C VAL A 100 -21.99 -17.08 -3.03
N LEU A 101 -22.47 -16.04 -3.72
CA LEU A 101 -23.72 -16.12 -4.49
C LEU A 101 -23.56 -16.99 -5.75
N TRP A 102 -22.46 -16.82 -6.46
CA TRP A 102 -22.03 -17.71 -7.53
C TRP A 102 -20.52 -17.60 -7.77
N VAL A 103 -20.02 -18.54 -8.56
CA VAL A 103 -18.62 -18.65 -8.95
C VAL A 103 -18.57 -18.67 -10.46
N GLU A 104 -17.88 -17.71 -11.06
CA GLU A 104 -17.56 -17.77 -12.48
C GLU A 104 -16.21 -18.48 -12.64
N GLU A 105 -16.28 -19.70 -13.17
CA GLU A 105 -15.09 -20.46 -13.54
C GLU A 105 -14.62 -20.03 -14.91
N ASN A 106 -13.35 -19.64 -15.01
CA ASN A 106 -12.70 -19.47 -16.29
C ASN A 106 -11.88 -20.76 -16.56
N PRO A 107 -12.13 -21.47 -17.68
CA PRO A 107 -11.48 -22.75 -18.00
C PRO A 107 -9.94 -22.73 -17.93
N ASP A 108 -9.34 -21.56 -18.11
CA ASP A 108 -7.88 -21.35 -18.11
C ASP A 108 -7.31 -20.93 -16.73
N SER A 109 -8.13 -20.91 -15.67
CA SER A 109 -7.75 -20.35 -14.37
C SER A 109 -7.56 -21.41 -13.29
N SER A 110 -6.42 -21.37 -12.61
CA SER A 110 -6.21 -22.10 -11.34
C SER A 110 -7.28 -21.72 -10.30
N GLY A 111 -7.44 -22.48 -9.21
CA GLY A 111 -8.44 -22.19 -8.16
C GLY A 111 -8.42 -20.77 -7.57
N GLN A 112 -7.33 -20.02 -7.78
CA GLN A 112 -7.12 -18.61 -7.39
C GLN A 112 -7.62 -17.57 -8.43
N GLY A 113 -8.04 -18.00 -9.62
CA GLY A 113 -8.56 -17.15 -10.69
C GLY A 113 -10.06 -17.28 -10.92
N LYS A 114 -10.78 -17.93 -9.99
CA LYS A 114 -12.25 -17.95 -10.00
C LYS A 114 -12.76 -16.58 -9.57
N SER A 115 -13.68 -16.01 -10.35
CA SER A 115 -14.34 -14.77 -9.98
C SER A 115 -15.53 -15.09 -9.08
N LEU A 116 -15.55 -14.52 -7.87
CA LEU A 116 -16.62 -14.73 -6.90
C LEU A 116 -17.59 -13.55 -6.91
N ALA A 117 -18.87 -13.82 -6.76
CA ALA A 117 -19.89 -12.81 -6.54
C ALA A 117 -20.21 -12.70 -5.04
N ILE A 118 -19.79 -11.59 -4.43
CA ILE A 118 -19.85 -11.36 -2.99
C ILE A 118 -20.89 -10.27 -2.68
N PRO A 119 -21.84 -10.49 -1.74
CA PRO A 119 -22.79 -9.45 -1.34
C PRO A 119 -22.09 -8.25 -0.70
N VAL A 120 -22.61 -7.06 -0.98
CA VAL A 120 -22.01 -5.76 -0.66
C VAL A 120 -21.71 -5.56 0.84
N GLU A 121 -22.57 -6.08 1.72
CA GLU A 121 -22.48 -5.96 3.18
C GLU A 121 -21.24 -6.66 3.78
N TYR A 122 -20.78 -7.73 3.13
CA TYR A 122 -19.66 -8.53 3.62
C TYR A 122 -18.31 -8.06 3.10
N VAL A 123 -18.29 -7.11 2.17
CA VAL A 123 -17.06 -6.59 1.57
C VAL A 123 -16.41 -5.57 2.49
N HIS A 124 -15.16 -5.84 2.86
CA HIS A 124 -14.36 -4.96 3.70
C HIS A 124 -13.35 -4.13 2.93
N ALA A 125 -12.80 -4.65 1.83
CA ALA A 125 -11.85 -3.88 1.05
C ALA A 125 -11.84 -4.24 -0.43
N VAL A 126 -11.43 -3.27 -1.26
CA VAL A 126 -11.09 -3.47 -2.67
C VAL A 126 -9.70 -2.93 -2.95
N PHE A 127 -8.86 -3.72 -3.63
CA PHE A 127 -7.59 -3.25 -4.17
C PHE A 127 -7.61 -3.32 -5.68
N GLU A 128 -7.11 -2.25 -6.29
CA GLU A 128 -6.82 -2.20 -7.72
C GLU A 128 -5.32 -2.43 -7.94
N VAL A 129 -4.97 -3.41 -8.77
CA VAL A 129 -3.58 -3.86 -8.95
C VAL A 129 -3.11 -3.51 -10.35
N LYS A 130 -2.02 -2.75 -10.46
CA LYS A 130 -1.37 -2.41 -11.73
C LYS A 130 0.07 -2.91 -11.74
N SER A 131 0.55 -3.26 -12.93
CA SER A 131 1.92 -3.75 -13.11
C SER A 131 2.96 -2.68 -12.80
N ALA A 132 2.82 -1.48 -13.34
CA ALA A 132 3.76 -0.39 -13.14
C ALA A 132 3.06 0.90 -12.71
N PHE A 133 3.74 1.73 -11.91
CA PHE A 133 3.30 3.08 -11.53
C PHE A 133 3.74 4.10 -12.59
N ASN A 134 2.77 4.73 -13.25
CA ASN A 134 2.95 5.84 -14.19
C ASN A 134 1.60 6.56 -14.38
N LYS A 135 1.57 7.66 -15.13
CA LYS A 135 0.36 8.46 -15.37
C LYS A 135 -0.82 7.62 -15.87
N LYS A 136 -0.57 6.76 -16.86
CA LYS A 136 -1.62 5.97 -17.50
C LYS A 136 -2.22 4.97 -16.50
N SER A 137 -1.39 4.18 -15.82
CA SER A 137 -1.86 3.16 -14.89
C SER A 137 -2.49 3.75 -13.64
N SER A 138 -2.00 4.89 -13.13
CA SER A 138 -2.64 5.65 -12.06
C SER A 138 -4.05 6.08 -12.45
N LYS A 139 -4.21 6.68 -13.64
CA LYS A 139 -5.52 7.09 -14.15
C LYS A 139 -6.47 5.89 -14.30
N GLU A 140 -6.01 4.80 -14.93
CA GLU A 140 -6.79 3.58 -15.09
C GLU A 140 -7.21 2.99 -13.72
N ALA A 141 -6.34 3.05 -12.71
CA ALA A 141 -6.66 2.58 -11.38
C ALA A 141 -7.75 3.43 -10.70
N VAL A 142 -7.67 4.75 -10.83
CA VAL A 142 -8.69 5.69 -10.32
C VAL A 142 -10.03 5.49 -11.03
N GLU A 143 -10.02 5.33 -12.36
CA GLU A 143 -11.21 5.09 -13.16
C GLU A 143 -11.90 3.78 -12.74
N GLN A 144 -11.11 2.73 -12.49
CA GLN A 144 -11.62 1.44 -12.04
C GLN A 144 -12.20 1.52 -10.62
N LEU A 145 -11.47 2.10 -9.66
CA LEU A 145 -11.99 2.32 -8.29
C LEU A 145 -13.21 3.25 -8.27
N SER A 146 -13.30 4.21 -9.19
CA SER A 146 -14.45 5.11 -9.31
C SER A 146 -15.76 4.39 -9.63
N LYS A 147 -15.70 3.16 -10.15
CA LYS A 147 -16.89 2.31 -10.35
C LYS A 147 -17.53 1.86 -9.04
N LEU A 148 -16.86 2.03 -7.89
CA LEU A 148 -17.44 1.81 -6.56
C LEU A 148 -18.39 2.94 -6.12
N LYS A 149 -18.40 4.10 -6.81
CA LYS A 149 -19.19 5.28 -6.40
C LYS A 149 -20.67 4.99 -6.10
N PRO A 150 -21.40 4.19 -6.91
CA PRO A 150 -22.79 3.84 -6.59
C PRO A 150 -22.92 3.13 -5.23
N LEU A 151 -22.02 2.18 -4.95
CA LEU A 151 -21.98 1.42 -3.71
C LEU A 151 -21.46 2.24 -2.52
N LEU A 152 -20.75 3.34 -2.76
CA LEU A 152 -20.21 4.22 -1.72
C LEU A 152 -21.12 5.41 -1.40
N ALA A 153 -22.19 5.62 -2.17
CA ALA A 153 -22.99 6.84 -2.17
C ALA A 153 -23.62 7.17 -0.81
N ARG A 154 -23.92 6.15 0.01
CA ARG A 154 -24.53 6.30 1.33
C ARG A 154 -23.99 5.26 2.31
N LEU A 155 -24.35 5.45 3.58
CA LEU A 155 -24.26 4.43 4.61
C LEU A 155 -25.66 3.92 4.88
N ASP A 156 -25.84 2.61 4.86
CA ASP A 156 -27.10 2.03 5.27
C ASP A 156 -27.29 2.15 6.80
N PRO A 157 -28.53 2.33 7.27
CA PRO A 157 -28.81 2.35 8.70
C PRO A 157 -28.37 1.02 9.36
N PRO A 158 -27.94 1.06 10.63
CA PRO A 158 -27.67 -0.16 11.38
C PRO A 158 -28.91 -1.08 11.36
N ASN A 159 -28.70 -2.38 11.14
CA ASN A 159 -29.76 -3.40 11.06
C ASN A 159 -30.76 -3.20 9.91
N SER A 160 -30.35 -2.57 8.80
CA SER A 160 -31.15 -2.58 7.57
C SER A 160 -31.46 -4.03 7.15
N ARG A 161 -32.67 -4.29 6.68
CA ARG A 161 -33.05 -5.60 6.13
C ARG A 161 -32.45 -5.86 4.75
N SER A 162 -31.92 -4.82 4.11
CA SER A 162 -31.30 -4.89 2.79
C SER A 162 -30.19 -3.86 2.75
N GLU A 163 -28.95 -4.33 2.87
CA GLU A 163 -27.78 -3.49 2.66
C GLU A 163 -27.61 -3.30 1.15
N LEU A 164 -27.52 -2.04 0.74
CA LEU A 164 -27.40 -1.61 -0.64
C LEU A 164 -26.00 -1.05 -0.93
N HIS A 165 -25.31 -0.59 0.12
CA HIS A 165 -24.06 0.14 0.05
C HIS A 165 -22.95 -0.58 0.83
N LEU A 166 -21.71 -0.26 0.48
CA LEU A 166 -20.55 -0.78 1.19
C LEU A 166 -20.55 -0.31 2.65
N PRO A 167 -20.09 -1.16 3.59
CA PRO A 167 -20.16 -0.85 5.01
C PRO A 167 -19.33 0.39 5.38
N ALA A 168 -19.61 0.98 6.54
CA ALA A 168 -18.93 2.20 7.00
C ALA A 168 -17.40 2.03 7.13
N ASN A 169 -16.94 0.83 7.46
CA ASN A 169 -15.53 0.48 7.59
C ASN A 169 -14.90 -0.09 6.32
N PHE A 170 -15.59 -0.01 5.19
CA PHE A 170 -14.99 -0.32 3.90
C PHE A 170 -13.79 0.59 3.62
N PHE A 171 -12.76 0.04 3.00
CA PHE A 171 -11.66 0.84 2.45
C PHE A 171 -11.21 0.34 1.07
N CYS A 172 -10.57 1.20 0.29
CA CYS A 172 -9.94 0.79 -0.96
C CYS A 172 -8.54 1.36 -1.11
N ALA A 173 -7.71 0.70 -1.91
CA ALA A 173 -6.33 1.12 -2.14
C ALA A 173 -5.83 0.69 -3.52
N THR A 174 -4.68 1.22 -3.90
CA THR A 174 -3.98 0.85 -5.14
C THR A 174 -2.69 0.11 -4.84
N VAL A 175 -2.33 -0.82 -5.71
CA VAL A 175 -1.10 -1.60 -5.61
C VAL A 175 -0.40 -1.56 -6.96
N PHE A 176 0.85 -1.11 -6.96
CA PHE A 176 1.70 -1.11 -8.14
C PHE A 176 2.86 -2.06 -7.90
N PHE A 177 3.14 -2.96 -8.84
CA PHE A 177 4.23 -3.91 -8.65
C PHE A 177 5.61 -3.25 -8.78
N GLU A 178 5.75 -2.26 -9.66
CA GLU A 178 7.03 -1.58 -9.86
C GLU A 178 6.89 -0.10 -10.23
N LEU A 179 7.89 0.71 -9.84
CA LEU A 179 8.21 1.99 -10.47
C LEU A 179 9.42 1.76 -11.39
N ARG A 180 9.17 1.87 -12.70
CA ARG A 180 10.22 1.66 -13.70
C ARG A 180 11.13 2.86 -13.83
N LYS A 181 12.37 2.63 -14.21
CA LYS A 181 13.35 3.72 -14.45
C LYS A 181 12.84 4.75 -15.46
N GLU A 182 12.19 4.33 -16.56
CA GLU A 182 11.65 5.28 -17.55
C GLU A 182 10.49 6.15 -17.02
N HIS A 183 9.89 5.78 -15.89
CA HIS A 183 8.74 6.47 -15.30
C HIS A 183 9.09 7.29 -14.05
N GLU A 184 10.35 7.29 -13.60
CA GLU A 184 10.76 7.99 -12.36
C GLU A 184 10.44 9.49 -12.33
N LYS A 185 10.28 10.12 -13.49
CA LYS A 185 9.98 11.54 -13.66
C LYS A 185 8.53 11.80 -14.09
N ASP A 186 7.70 10.75 -14.16
CA ASP A 186 6.29 10.88 -14.53
C ASP A 186 5.44 11.32 -13.34
N PHE A 187 5.74 12.51 -12.81
CA PHE A 187 5.10 13.05 -11.61
C PHE A 187 3.59 13.21 -11.74
N ALA A 188 3.09 13.33 -12.98
CA ALA A 188 1.65 13.33 -13.27
C ALA A 188 0.94 12.07 -12.77
N ALA A 189 1.65 10.96 -12.55
CA ALA A 189 1.11 9.76 -11.92
C ALA A 189 0.50 10.04 -10.53
N MET A 190 1.10 10.93 -9.75
CA MET A 190 0.57 11.34 -8.44
C MET A 190 -0.66 12.25 -8.60
N ASP A 191 -0.68 13.11 -9.61
CA ASP A 191 -1.78 14.04 -9.89
C ASP A 191 -3.03 13.35 -10.44
N GLU A 192 -2.87 12.24 -11.15
CA GLU A 192 -4.00 11.38 -11.52
C GLU A 192 -4.50 10.64 -10.28
N LEU A 193 -3.60 10.06 -9.47
CA LEU A 193 -3.98 9.21 -8.34
C LEU A 193 -4.69 9.98 -7.21
N VAL A 194 -4.38 11.26 -7.01
CA VAL A 194 -5.05 12.09 -5.98
C VAL A 194 -6.55 12.20 -6.19
N GLU A 195 -7.08 11.95 -7.39
CA GLU A 195 -8.52 11.94 -7.62
C GLU A 195 -9.24 10.77 -6.91
N ALA A 196 -8.54 9.67 -6.58
CA ALA A 196 -9.14 8.57 -5.81
C ALA A 196 -9.44 8.94 -4.35
N THR A 197 -8.84 9.99 -3.81
CA THR A 197 -9.13 10.45 -2.44
C THR A 197 -10.58 10.91 -2.26
N MET A 198 -11.26 11.22 -3.37
CA MET A 198 -12.68 11.57 -3.38
C MET A 198 -13.58 10.35 -3.11
N LEU A 199 -13.01 9.13 -3.12
CA LEU A 199 -13.71 7.91 -2.76
C LEU A 199 -13.69 7.71 -1.24
N ARG A 200 -14.87 7.45 -0.67
CA ARG A 200 -15.00 7.07 0.74
C ARG A 200 -14.16 5.83 1.02
N GLY A 201 -13.27 5.94 2.00
CA GLY A 201 -12.41 4.83 2.43
C GLY A 201 -11.16 4.63 1.57
N PHE A 202 -10.83 5.52 0.63
CA PHE A 202 -9.53 5.44 -0.03
C PHE A 202 -8.40 5.60 1.01
N TYR A 203 -7.54 4.60 1.10
CA TYR A 203 -6.44 4.55 2.07
C TYR A 203 -5.12 5.09 1.47
N GLY A 204 -4.96 4.96 0.15
CA GLY A 204 -3.71 5.27 -0.55
C GLY A 204 -3.24 4.08 -1.38
N GLY A 205 -1.96 3.74 -1.27
CA GLY A 205 -1.43 2.60 -2.00
C GLY A 205 0.02 2.25 -1.69
N ILE A 206 0.49 1.19 -2.36
CA ILE A 206 1.88 0.73 -2.27
C ILE A 206 2.48 0.49 -3.65
N ILE A 207 3.77 0.78 -3.79
CA ILE A 207 4.61 0.38 -4.91
C ILE A 207 5.60 -0.67 -4.39
N LEU A 208 5.54 -1.90 -4.88
CA LEU A 208 6.30 -3.01 -4.28
C LEU A 208 7.82 -2.86 -4.48
N ARG A 209 8.27 -2.34 -5.63
CA ARG A 209 9.69 -1.99 -5.87
C ARG A 209 9.85 -0.75 -6.73
N ALA A 210 11.05 -0.17 -6.74
CA ALA A 210 11.51 0.74 -7.78
C ALA A 210 12.81 0.21 -8.40
N ASP A 211 12.97 0.29 -9.72
CA ASP A 211 14.13 -0.28 -10.44
C ASP A 211 15.47 0.33 -10.02
N THR A 212 15.44 1.55 -9.50
CA THR A 212 16.62 2.35 -9.14
C THR A 212 17.01 2.23 -7.68
N LEU A 213 16.23 1.49 -6.87
CA LEU A 213 16.47 1.32 -5.45
C LEU A 213 16.90 -0.11 -5.12
N ASP A 214 17.49 -0.28 -3.94
CA ASP A 214 17.79 -1.60 -3.42
C ASP A 214 16.50 -2.43 -3.23
N LYS A 215 16.62 -3.75 -3.31
CA LYS A 215 15.52 -4.72 -3.30
C LYS A 215 14.63 -4.65 -2.07
N TYR A 216 15.06 -3.99 -0.98
CA TYR A 216 14.28 -3.87 0.25
C TYR A 216 13.27 -2.72 0.26
N TYR A 217 13.39 -1.74 -0.63
CA TYR A 217 12.54 -0.55 -0.62
C TYR A 217 11.17 -0.77 -1.27
N SER A 218 10.14 -0.22 -0.63
CA SER A 218 8.80 -0.11 -1.21
C SER A 218 8.28 1.32 -1.05
N GLY A 219 7.52 1.78 -2.04
CA GLY A 219 6.90 3.09 -2.05
C GLY A 219 5.58 3.05 -1.30
N LYS A 220 5.34 3.93 -0.34
CA LYS A 220 4.04 4.09 0.32
C LYS A 220 3.42 5.38 -0.16
N ILE A 221 2.16 5.30 -0.58
CA ILE A 221 1.35 6.44 -1.01
C ILE A 221 0.30 6.67 0.08
N TYR A 222 0.30 7.83 0.71
CA TYR A 222 -0.60 8.15 1.81
C TYR A 222 -0.98 9.62 1.84
N PHE A 223 -2.01 9.95 2.62
CA PHE A 223 -2.54 11.29 2.75
C PHE A 223 -1.59 12.21 3.49
N ARG A 224 -1.48 13.44 2.99
CA ARG A 224 -0.82 14.56 3.66
C ARG A 224 -1.83 15.71 3.77
N ASN A 225 -2.13 16.11 5.00
CA ASN A 225 -2.96 17.29 5.26
C ASN A 225 -2.10 18.55 5.18
N GLU A 226 -2.61 19.58 4.52
CA GLU A 226 -1.92 20.84 4.32
C GLU A 226 -2.85 22.03 4.61
N ASN A 227 -2.28 23.10 5.17
CA ASN A 227 -3.03 24.32 5.50
C ASN A 227 -2.93 25.38 4.40
N ILE A 228 -2.09 25.13 3.39
CA ILE A 228 -1.86 26.00 2.22
C ILE A 228 -1.68 25.12 0.99
N ASP A 229 -1.93 25.67 -0.19
CA ASP A 229 -1.62 25.01 -1.46
C ASP A 229 -0.11 25.13 -1.71
N THR A 230 0.66 24.09 -1.35
CA THR A 230 2.13 24.10 -1.52
C THR A 230 2.59 23.73 -2.93
N GLY A 231 1.66 23.37 -3.83
CA GLY A 231 2.00 22.78 -5.12
C GLY A 231 2.74 21.43 -5.00
N PRO A 232 2.92 20.70 -6.12
CA PRO A 232 3.62 19.42 -6.09
C PRO A 232 5.15 19.59 -5.92
N ASN A 233 5.76 18.79 -5.05
CA ASN A 233 7.21 18.70 -4.92
C ASN A 233 7.78 17.64 -5.87
N ASN A 234 8.13 18.08 -7.08
CA ASN A 234 8.62 17.24 -8.18
C ASN A 234 10.14 17.37 -8.40
N SER A 235 10.90 17.70 -7.36
CA SER A 235 12.27 18.22 -7.51
C SER A 235 13.32 17.19 -7.92
N SER A 236 13.14 15.89 -7.63
CA SER A 236 14.17 14.88 -7.92
C SER A 236 13.65 13.59 -8.53
N SER A 237 12.81 12.79 -7.88
CA SER A 237 12.35 11.51 -8.42
C SER A 237 11.15 10.98 -7.64
N LEU A 238 10.26 10.25 -8.32
CA LEU A 238 9.20 9.48 -7.67
C LEU A 238 9.77 8.43 -6.69
N SER A 239 11.00 7.95 -6.88
CA SER A 239 11.67 6.98 -6.00
C SER A 239 12.26 7.59 -4.72
N PHE A 240 12.12 8.90 -4.52
CA PHE A 240 12.64 9.60 -3.33
C PHE A 240 11.50 10.12 -2.45
N TRP A 241 10.96 11.28 -2.81
CA TRP A 241 9.93 12.01 -2.10
C TRP A 241 9.15 12.81 -3.13
N THR A 242 7.84 12.59 -3.22
CA THR A 242 7.00 13.33 -4.17
C THR A 242 5.63 13.59 -3.57
N THR A 243 5.08 14.77 -3.83
CA THR A 243 3.69 15.09 -3.52
C THR A 243 2.88 15.29 -4.79
N SER A 244 1.61 14.90 -4.77
CA SER A 244 0.65 15.30 -5.80
C SER A 244 0.33 16.79 -5.72
N LYS A 245 -0.41 17.30 -6.70
CA LYS A 245 -1.21 18.52 -6.56
C LYS A 245 -2.08 18.46 -5.29
N CYS A 246 -2.34 19.64 -4.71
CA CYS A 246 -3.26 19.80 -3.60
C CYS A 246 -4.71 19.82 -4.11
N LEU A 247 -5.62 19.18 -3.39
CA LEU A 247 -7.06 19.32 -3.56
C LEU A 247 -7.63 20.06 -2.35
N LYS A 248 -8.43 21.09 -2.61
CA LYS A 248 -9.14 21.84 -1.56
C LYS A 248 -10.34 21.00 -1.09
N TYR A 249 -10.46 20.79 0.22
CA TYR A 249 -11.56 20.03 0.81
C TYR A 249 -12.50 20.89 1.67
N LYS A 250 -11.95 21.86 2.42
CA LYS A 250 -12.70 22.85 3.19
C LYS A 250 -12.02 24.22 3.07
N ASP A 251 -12.67 25.27 3.57
CA ASP A 251 -12.03 26.58 3.67
C ASP A 251 -10.74 26.45 4.50
N ASP A 252 -9.63 26.84 3.88
CA ASP A 252 -8.25 26.76 4.37
C ASP A 252 -7.72 25.36 4.73
N ALA A 253 -8.31 24.30 4.17
CA ALA A 253 -7.81 22.93 4.32
C ALA A 253 -7.64 22.22 2.96
N TYR A 254 -6.41 21.81 2.71
CA TYR A 254 -6.00 21.06 1.53
C TYR A 254 -5.54 19.66 1.95
N PHE A 255 -5.63 18.72 1.02
CA PHE A 255 -4.91 17.47 1.14
C PHE A 255 -4.15 17.18 -0.16
N SER A 256 -3.03 16.49 -0.04
CA SER A 256 -2.25 15.94 -1.13
C SER A 256 -1.94 14.47 -0.83
N LEU A 257 -1.47 13.74 -1.83
CA LEU A 257 -0.83 12.45 -1.62
C LEU A 257 0.68 12.65 -1.50
N LEU A 258 1.29 11.92 -0.58
CA LEU A 258 2.73 11.82 -0.40
C LEU A 258 3.18 10.41 -0.78
N LEU A 259 4.18 10.33 -1.66
CA LEU A 259 4.91 9.11 -1.99
C LEU A 259 6.32 9.19 -1.41
N THR A 260 6.67 8.19 -0.60
CA THR A 260 8.03 8.01 -0.06
C THR A 260 8.45 6.54 -0.16
N PHE A 261 9.75 6.27 -0.26
CA PHE A 261 10.30 4.91 -0.34
C PHE A 261 11.16 4.59 0.87
N TRP A 262 10.77 3.54 1.59
CA TRP A 262 11.49 3.04 2.77
C TRP A 262 11.43 1.50 2.83
N GLU A 263 12.37 0.88 3.52
CA GLU A 263 12.42 -0.59 3.65
C GLU A 263 11.25 -1.16 4.47
N GLN A 264 10.75 -0.38 5.43
CA GLN A 264 9.66 -0.78 6.33
C GLN A 264 8.25 -0.66 5.71
N HIS A 265 8.10 0.05 4.60
CA HIS A 265 6.78 0.37 4.04
C HIS A 265 5.95 -0.83 3.63
N PHE A 266 6.59 -1.93 3.19
CA PHE A 266 5.85 -3.15 2.90
C PHE A 266 5.24 -3.76 4.17
N SER A 267 6.00 -3.78 5.28
CA SER A 267 5.51 -4.22 6.58
C SER A 267 4.41 -3.30 7.11
N GLU A 268 4.61 -1.98 7.05
CA GLU A 268 3.58 -1.01 7.45
C GLU A 268 2.29 -1.22 6.68
N PHE A 269 2.34 -1.27 5.35
CA PHE A 269 1.16 -1.49 4.52
C PHE A 269 0.42 -2.78 4.90
N ALA A 270 1.16 -3.88 5.10
CA ALA A 270 0.57 -5.16 5.50
C ALA A 270 -0.18 -5.06 6.84
N PHE A 271 0.44 -4.47 7.87
CA PHE A 271 -0.20 -4.35 9.17
C PHE A 271 -1.28 -3.26 9.22
N ASP A 272 -1.17 -2.21 8.39
CA ASP A 272 -2.21 -1.20 8.21
C ASP A 272 -3.50 -1.85 7.65
N ILE A 273 -3.39 -2.79 6.71
CA ILE A 273 -4.55 -3.57 6.22
C ILE A 273 -5.24 -4.30 7.39
N ILE A 274 -4.49 -4.99 8.25
CA ILE A 274 -5.06 -5.68 9.41
C ILE A 274 -5.74 -4.67 10.35
N ALA A 275 -5.11 -3.53 10.62
CA ALA A 275 -5.66 -2.51 11.50
C ALA A 275 -6.93 -1.87 10.91
N LEU A 276 -7.00 -1.64 9.60
CA LEU A 276 -8.20 -1.16 8.91
C LEU A 276 -9.34 -2.17 9.02
N LEU A 277 -9.06 -3.45 8.75
CA LEU A 277 -10.03 -4.54 8.88
C LEU A 277 -10.57 -4.67 10.32
N LYS A 278 -9.72 -4.42 11.32
CA LYS A 278 -10.08 -4.45 12.75
C LYS A 278 -10.60 -3.13 13.31
N ARG A 279 -10.64 -2.06 12.51
CA ARG A 279 -11.03 -0.70 12.92
C ARG A 279 -10.14 -0.12 14.03
N THR A 280 -8.86 -0.47 14.04
CA THR A 280 -7.84 0.03 14.97
C THR A 280 -6.76 0.86 14.27
N TYR A 281 -6.96 1.21 12.99
CA TYR A 281 -6.01 2.00 12.22
C TYR A 281 -5.97 3.45 12.69
N HIS A 282 -4.74 3.98 12.81
CA HIS A 282 -4.49 5.37 13.16
C HIS A 282 -3.48 5.95 12.16
N PRO A 283 -3.84 6.97 11.35
CA PRO A 283 -2.99 7.47 10.26
C PRO A 283 -1.59 7.95 10.65
N ASN A 284 -1.39 8.33 11.91
CA ASN A 284 -0.13 8.88 12.42
C ASN A 284 0.57 7.94 13.42
N ALA A 285 0.19 6.66 13.46
CA ALA A 285 0.81 5.67 14.33
C ALA A 285 1.06 4.37 13.58
N LEU A 286 2.14 3.67 13.93
CA LEU A 286 2.43 2.35 13.39
C LEU A 286 1.35 1.36 13.83
N SER A 287 0.73 0.66 12.87
CA SER A 287 -0.26 -0.39 13.15
C SER A 287 0.34 -1.62 13.84
N SER A 288 1.66 -1.82 13.71
CA SER A 288 2.38 -2.88 14.39
C SER A 288 3.86 -2.54 14.52
N LEU A 289 4.52 -3.13 15.52
CA LEU A 289 5.97 -3.18 15.59
C LEU A 289 6.52 -4.48 14.96
N TYR A 290 5.68 -5.46 14.62
CA TYR A 290 6.17 -6.70 14.01
C TYR A 290 6.75 -6.43 12.62
N CYS A 291 7.86 -7.11 12.32
CA CYS A 291 8.54 -7.07 11.03
C CYS A 291 8.97 -5.65 10.59
N MET A 292 9.12 -4.72 11.54
CA MET A 292 9.69 -3.41 11.33
C MET A 292 11.21 -3.47 11.42
N GLY A 293 11.90 -2.72 10.56
CA GLY A 293 13.34 -2.66 10.51
C GLY A 293 13.85 -2.07 9.20
N SER A 294 15.14 -1.78 9.17
CA SER A 294 15.87 -1.43 7.96
C SER A 294 17.30 -1.96 8.05
N THR A 295 17.97 -2.03 6.90
CA THR A 295 19.38 -2.39 6.80
C THR A 295 20.25 -1.42 7.62
N ALA A 296 19.90 -0.13 7.63
CA ALA A 296 20.59 0.86 8.47
C ALA A 296 20.45 0.53 9.96
N MET A 297 19.23 0.25 10.43
CA MET A 297 18.99 -0.12 11.84
C MET A 297 19.72 -1.39 12.24
N GLU A 298 19.77 -2.39 11.36
CA GLU A 298 20.49 -3.64 11.60
C GLU A 298 22.00 -3.44 11.71
N ASN A 299 22.55 -2.48 10.97
CA ASN A 299 23.95 -2.07 11.04
C ASN A 299 24.22 -1.08 12.20
N GLY A 300 23.25 -0.85 13.07
CA GLY A 300 23.39 0.09 14.20
C GLY A 300 23.39 1.54 13.76
N SER A 301 22.52 1.94 12.82
CA SER A 301 22.31 3.35 12.46
C SER A 301 20.83 3.68 12.37
N CYS A 302 20.41 4.79 13.00
CA CYS A 302 19.05 5.30 12.87
C CYS A 302 18.84 6.18 11.63
N VAL A 303 19.91 6.56 10.93
CA VAL A 303 19.90 7.51 9.82
C VAL A 303 20.01 6.78 8.49
N GLU A 304 19.02 6.99 7.63
CA GLU A 304 19.13 6.58 6.23
C GLU A 304 20.04 7.55 5.46
N THR A 305 21.24 7.10 5.10
CA THR A 305 22.24 7.94 4.43
C THR A 305 22.12 7.95 2.90
N ARG A 306 21.22 7.14 2.32
CA ARG A 306 20.98 7.06 0.85
C ARG A 306 20.80 8.43 0.21
N CYS A 307 20.17 9.34 0.93
CA CYS A 307 19.72 10.63 0.42
C CYS A 307 20.59 11.80 0.91
N ALA A 308 21.67 11.49 1.63
CA ALA A 308 22.57 12.47 2.18
C ALA A 308 23.88 12.49 1.40
N ASP A 309 24.40 13.68 1.11
CA ASP A 309 25.74 13.83 0.54
C ASP A 309 26.76 13.13 1.46
N PRO A 310 27.54 12.14 0.97
CA PRO A 310 28.49 11.41 1.77
C PRO A 310 29.46 12.30 2.57
N GLU A 311 29.87 13.45 2.02
CA GLU A 311 30.74 14.39 2.71
C GLU A 311 29.98 15.18 3.79
N ALA A 312 28.71 15.53 3.55
CA ALA A 312 27.85 16.14 4.55
C ALA A 312 27.52 15.18 5.71
N VAL A 313 27.29 13.89 5.43
CA VAL A 313 27.10 12.85 6.46
C VAL A 313 28.35 12.73 7.32
N LYS A 314 29.53 12.67 6.69
CA LYS A 314 30.82 12.58 7.38
C LYS A 314 31.08 13.81 8.24
N MET A 315 30.73 15.00 7.75
CA MET A 315 30.81 16.25 8.51
C MET A 315 29.85 16.22 9.70
N TYR A 316 28.58 15.84 9.51
CA TYR A 316 27.59 15.71 10.57
C TYR A 316 28.01 14.70 11.65
N GLN A 317 28.54 13.53 11.26
CA GLN A 317 29.04 12.53 12.20
C GLN A 317 30.21 13.08 13.02
N LYS A 318 31.16 13.77 12.38
CA LYS A 318 32.29 14.41 13.05
C LYS A 318 31.85 15.50 14.04
N GLU A 319 30.89 16.33 13.65
CA GLU A 319 30.34 17.39 14.51
C GLU A 319 29.56 16.82 15.69
N THR A 320 28.70 15.83 15.45
CA THR A 320 27.95 15.11 16.48
C THR A 320 28.89 14.45 17.49
N ALA A 321 29.93 13.75 17.02
CA ALA A 321 30.94 13.14 17.89
C ALA A 321 31.67 14.17 18.76
N ALA A 322 32.04 15.33 18.18
CA ALA A 322 32.67 16.42 18.93
C ALA A 322 31.74 16.99 20.01
N ILE A 323 30.45 17.15 19.72
CA ILE A 323 29.44 17.62 20.68
C ILE A 323 29.25 16.61 21.82
N LEU A 324 29.14 15.33 21.50
CA LEU A 324 28.97 14.25 22.49
C LEU A 324 30.19 14.17 23.42
N SER A 325 31.40 14.23 22.86
CA SER A 325 32.64 14.26 23.63
C SER A 325 32.74 15.49 24.54
N ALA A 326 32.37 16.67 24.05
CA ALA A 326 32.38 17.91 24.85
C ALA A 326 31.37 17.88 26.01
N LYS A 327 30.30 17.09 25.89
CA LYS A 327 29.27 16.89 26.92
C LYS A 327 29.56 15.72 27.87
N GLY A 328 30.72 15.08 27.75
CA GLY A 328 31.14 13.99 28.65
C GLY A 328 30.52 12.63 28.35
N PHE A 329 29.86 12.46 27.20
CA PHE A 329 29.40 11.15 26.73
C PHE A 329 30.57 10.43 26.06
N VAL A 330 31.49 9.89 26.86
CA VAL A 330 32.66 9.14 26.38
C VAL A 330 32.22 7.72 26.03
N GLY A 331 32.42 7.31 24.78
CA GLY A 331 32.10 5.96 24.29
C GLY A 331 30.74 5.80 23.59
N PHE A 332 30.05 6.90 23.28
CA PHE A 332 28.91 6.91 22.35
C PHE A 332 29.41 7.33 20.97
N GLU A 333 29.36 6.43 20.00
CA GLU A 333 29.55 6.76 18.59
C GLU A 333 28.29 7.47 18.04
N PRO A 334 28.40 8.38 17.05
CA PRO A 334 27.24 8.96 16.38
C PRO A 334 26.30 7.92 15.75
N SER A 335 26.78 6.70 15.50
CA SER A 335 25.96 5.56 15.08
C SER A 335 25.09 4.99 16.20
N ASP A 336 25.46 5.20 17.47
CA ASP A 336 24.73 4.68 18.63
C ASP A 336 23.48 5.50 18.99
N LEU A 337 23.24 6.61 18.29
CA LEU A 337 22.02 7.43 18.31
C LEU A 337 21.18 7.14 17.07
#